data_AF-A0A1F7WXF2-F1
#
_entry.id   AF-A0A1F7WXF2-F1
#
_cell.length_a   1.000
_cell.length_b   1.000
_cell.length_c   1.000
_cell.angle_alpha   90.00
_cell.angle_beta   90.00
_cell.angle_gamma   90.00
#
_symmetry.space_group_name_H-M   'P 1'
#
loop_
_entity.id
_entity.type
_entity.pdbx_description
1 polymer ?
#
loop_
_entity_poly.entity_id
_entity_poly.type
_entity_poly.pdbx_seq_one_letter_code
_entity_poly.pdbx_strand_id
1 'polypeptide(L)'
;MDIDLAQIAISSALSGSWKEACTTNQKILTKDPKDIDALNRLARAYVELGEVTKAKKTAEKVLKIDPFNTIAAKSLRKWKGLKRGETQKTSILPAQLFLEEPGRTKIVSLLHVADGKVLAKLDAGDEVSVNHRSHRISVLTPEGKYVGRLPDDLSARLRKLINHGYQYKIVVKSIEEGEAKIFIREVARPKEFEDLNSFPAEKIDYVSFTPPELVHKREGISSPVEEVEESF
;
A
#
# COMPACT_ATOMS: atom_id res chain seq x y z
N MET A 1 -3.14 42.24 -0.89
CA MET A 1 -3.02 40.81 -0.58
C MET A 1 -2.86 40.09 -1.90
N ASP A 2 -1.62 39.76 -2.28
CA ASP A 2 -1.42 38.88 -3.43
C ASP A 2 -2.01 37.53 -3.08
N ILE A 3 -3.08 37.19 -3.80
CA ILE A 3 -3.73 35.90 -3.65
C ILE A 3 -2.73 34.87 -4.20
N ASP A 4 -2.18 34.04 -3.32
CA ASP A 4 -1.29 32.96 -3.74
C ASP A 4 -2.10 31.90 -4.50
N LEU A 5 -2.10 32.02 -5.83
CA LEU A 5 -2.78 31.11 -6.73
C LEU A 5 -2.32 29.65 -6.52
N ALA A 6 -1.08 29.44 -6.09
CA ALA A 6 -0.59 28.10 -5.79
C ALA A 6 -1.33 27.49 -4.60
N GLN A 7 -1.55 28.25 -3.53
CA GLN A 7 -2.30 27.77 -2.36
C GLN A 7 -3.75 27.49 -2.69
N ILE A 8 -4.39 28.33 -3.52
CA ILE A 8 -5.75 28.07 -3.98
C ILE A 8 -5.80 26.77 -4.76
N ALA A 9 -4.91 26.59 -5.74
CA ALA A 9 -4.86 25.37 -6.55
C ALA A 9 -4.65 24.11 -5.69
N ILE A 10 -3.81 24.18 -4.65
CA ILE A 10 -3.59 23.09 -3.70
C ILE A 10 -4.86 22.85 -2.88
N SER A 11 -5.48 23.89 -2.33
CA SER A 11 -6.71 23.75 -1.52
C SER A 11 -7.89 23.19 -2.33
N SER A 12 -8.05 23.61 -3.59
CA SER A 12 -9.06 23.08 -4.50
C SER A 12 -8.78 21.61 -4.85
N ALA A 13 -7.51 21.21 -5.00
CA ALA A 13 -7.15 19.81 -5.19
C ALA A 13 -7.48 18.96 -3.95
N LEU A 14 -7.15 19.46 -2.75
CA LEU A 14 -7.41 18.77 -1.48
C LEU A 14 -8.91 18.62 -1.18
N SER A 15 -9.74 19.56 -1.62
CA SER A 15 -11.20 19.48 -1.52
C SER A 15 -11.86 18.65 -2.63
N GLY A 16 -11.09 18.09 -3.56
CA GLY A 16 -11.61 17.32 -4.70
C GLY A 16 -12.20 18.18 -5.83
N SER A 17 -12.08 19.50 -5.74
CA SER A 17 -12.48 20.49 -6.75
C SER A 17 -11.46 20.55 -7.90
N TRP A 18 -11.25 19.41 -8.58
CA TRP A 18 -10.23 19.24 -9.62
C TRP A 18 -10.38 20.20 -10.82
N LYS A 19 -11.61 20.60 -11.15
CA LYS A 19 -11.87 21.60 -12.21
C LYS A 19 -11.29 22.96 -11.85
N GLU A 20 -11.48 23.40 -10.60
CA GLU A 20 -10.96 24.66 -10.11
C GLU A 20 -9.45 24.62 -9.92
N ALA A 21 -8.92 23.50 -9.42
CA ALA A 21 -7.48 23.28 -9.38
C ALA A 21 -6.84 23.37 -10.79
N CYS A 22 -7.51 22.81 -11.80
CA CYS A 22 -7.07 22.88 -13.19
C CYS A 22 -7.07 24.32 -13.74
N THR A 23 -8.16 25.08 -13.54
CA THR A 23 -8.23 26.47 -14.02
C THR A 23 -7.23 27.38 -13.31
N THR A 24 -7.02 27.18 -12.00
CA THR A 24 -6.07 27.97 -11.20
C THR A 24 -4.64 27.68 -11.61
N ASN A 25 -4.25 26.40 -11.80
CA ASN A 25 -2.92 26.06 -12.31
C ASN A 25 -2.69 26.59 -13.74
N GLN A 26 -3.72 26.59 -14.60
CA GLN A 26 -3.59 27.22 -15.92
C GLN A 26 -3.31 28.71 -15.82
N LYS A 27 -3.96 29.44 -14.90
CA LYS A 27 -3.66 30.87 -14.65
C LYS A 27 -2.21 31.07 -14.19
N ILE A 28 -1.68 30.20 -13.33
CA ILE A 28 -0.26 30.27 -12.93
C ILE A 28 0.64 30.12 -14.18
N LEU A 29 0.35 29.12 -15.01
CA LEU A 29 1.11 28.86 -16.24
C LEU A 29 0.97 29.94 -17.31
N THR A 30 -0.07 30.78 -17.29
CA THR A 30 -0.12 31.97 -18.16
C THR A 30 0.90 33.04 -17.77
N LYS A 31 1.27 33.10 -16.48
CA LYS A 31 2.30 34.03 -15.97
C LYS A 31 3.69 33.43 -16.10
N ASP A 32 3.85 32.16 -15.71
CA ASP A 32 5.09 31.40 -15.86
C ASP A 32 4.83 30.04 -16.55
N PRO A 33 5.03 29.95 -17.87
CA PRO A 33 4.82 28.70 -18.62
C PRO A 33 5.77 27.56 -18.24
N LYS A 34 6.85 27.82 -17.50
CA LYS A 34 7.87 26.83 -17.11
C LYS A 34 7.79 26.43 -15.65
N ASP A 35 6.79 26.90 -14.90
CA ASP A 35 6.57 26.49 -13.52
C ASP A 35 6.31 24.97 -13.42
N ILE A 36 7.32 24.26 -12.90
CA ILE A 36 7.33 22.80 -12.77
C ILE A 36 6.24 22.33 -11.79
N ASP A 37 6.02 23.04 -10.70
CA ASP A 37 5.05 22.67 -9.68
C ASP A 37 3.62 22.84 -10.20
N ALA A 38 3.34 23.95 -10.88
CA ALA A 38 2.05 24.17 -11.53
C ALA A 38 1.78 23.14 -12.65
N LEU A 39 2.78 22.78 -13.45
CA LEU A 39 2.67 21.72 -14.46
C LEU A 39 2.37 20.35 -13.81
N ASN A 40 3.06 20.01 -12.73
CA ASN A 40 2.83 18.76 -12.00
C ASN A 40 1.41 18.70 -11.39
N ARG A 41 0.98 19.77 -10.71
CA ARG A 41 -0.38 19.87 -10.15
C ARG A 41 -1.46 19.80 -11.24
N LEU A 42 -1.23 20.49 -12.37
CA LEU A 42 -2.13 20.44 -13.53
C LEU A 42 -2.22 19.04 -14.13
N ALA A 43 -1.10 18.34 -14.26
CA ALA A 43 -1.06 16.97 -14.77
C ALA A 43 -1.89 16.03 -13.88
N ARG A 44 -1.78 16.16 -12.54
CA ARG A 44 -2.62 15.40 -11.60
C ARG A 44 -4.11 15.74 -11.77
N ALA A 45 -4.46 17.02 -11.83
CA ALA A 45 -5.85 17.45 -12.01
C ALA A 45 -6.47 16.90 -13.30
N TYR A 46 -5.71 16.84 -14.40
CA TYR A 46 -6.19 16.24 -15.65
C TYR A 46 -6.51 14.73 -15.52
N VAL A 47 -5.76 13.96 -14.74
CA VAL A 47 -6.07 12.53 -14.52
C VAL A 47 -7.35 12.34 -13.75
N GLU A 48 -7.56 13.12 -12.69
CA GLU A 48 -8.79 13.07 -11.89
C GLU A 48 -10.02 13.47 -12.71
N LEU A 49 -9.84 14.37 -13.69
CA LEU A 49 -10.87 14.75 -14.67
C LEU A 49 -11.04 13.74 -15.82
N GLY A 50 -10.27 12.65 -15.85
CA GLY A 50 -10.31 11.63 -16.91
C GLY A 50 -9.60 12.03 -18.21
N GLU A 51 -8.96 13.20 -18.25
CA GLU A 51 -8.19 13.74 -19.37
C GLU A 51 -6.74 13.20 -19.39
N VAL A 52 -6.59 11.87 -19.27
CA VAL A 52 -5.29 11.17 -19.15
C VAL A 52 -4.30 11.53 -20.27
N THR A 53 -4.78 11.79 -21.49
CA THR A 53 -3.92 12.19 -22.62
C THR A 53 -3.27 13.56 -22.41
N LYS A 54 -4.01 14.52 -21.84
CA LYS A 54 -3.46 15.85 -21.50
C LYS A 54 -2.51 15.73 -20.32
N ALA A 55 -2.86 14.95 -19.30
CA ALA A 55 -1.99 14.70 -18.16
C ALA A 55 -0.60 14.17 -18.56
N LYS A 56 -0.55 13.14 -19.42
CA LYS A 56 0.70 12.58 -19.95
C LYS A 56 1.53 13.63 -20.68
N LYS A 57 0.92 14.40 -21.59
CA LYS A 57 1.61 15.49 -22.30
C LYS A 57 2.16 16.54 -21.35
N THR A 58 1.43 16.90 -20.30
CA THR A 58 1.88 17.88 -19.30
C THR A 58 3.07 17.34 -18.49
N ALA A 59 3.03 16.08 -18.05
CA ALA A 59 4.16 15.47 -17.33
C ALA A 59 5.40 15.27 -18.24
N GLU A 60 5.21 14.96 -19.52
CA GLU A 60 6.29 14.93 -20.51
C GLU A 60 6.94 16.31 -20.70
N LYS A 61 6.16 17.41 -20.62
CA LYS A 61 6.72 18.76 -20.63
C LYS A 61 7.59 19.04 -19.39
N VAL A 62 7.16 18.57 -18.21
CA VAL A 62 7.98 18.69 -16.99
C VAL A 62 9.32 18.00 -17.18
N LEU A 63 9.34 16.76 -17.69
CA LEU A 63 10.60 16.03 -17.93
C LEU A 63 11.49 16.66 -19.02
N LYS A 64 10.94 17.47 -19.93
CA LYS A 64 11.74 18.24 -20.88
C LYS A 64 12.42 19.45 -20.23
N ILE A 65 11.82 20.02 -19.19
CA ILE A 65 12.37 21.16 -18.45
C ILE A 65 13.34 20.66 -17.37
N ASP A 66 12.93 19.65 -16.60
CA ASP A 66 13.67 19.00 -15.54
C ASP A 66 13.65 17.47 -15.75
N PRO A 67 14.69 16.92 -16.42
CA PRO A 67 14.79 15.49 -16.68
C PRO A 67 14.88 14.60 -15.42
N PHE A 68 15.27 15.17 -14.27
CA PHE A 68 15.43 14.45 -13.01
C PHE A 68 14.19 14.54 -12.12
N ASN A 69 13.10 15.13 -12.61
CA ASN A 69 11.88 15.28 -11.85
C ASN A 69 11.23 13.92 -11.53
N THR A 70 11.43 13.45 -10.31
CA THR A 70 10.92 12.14 -9.88
C THR A 70 9.40 12.08 -9.85
N ILE A 71 8.72 13.20 -9.62
CA ILE A 71 7.25 13.29 -9.57
C ILE A 71 6.67 13.04 -10.97
N ALA A 72 7.16 13.74 -11.98
CA ALA A 72 6.71 13.57 -13.36
C ALA A 72 7.04 12.17 -13.90
N ALA A 73 8.23 11.65 -13.60
CA ALA A 73 8.64 10.30 -14.01
C ALA A 73 7.73 9.22 -13.39
N LYS A 74 7.46 9.27 -12.08
CA LYS A 74 6.54 8.35 -11.40
C LYS A 74 5.12 8.46 -11.94
N SER A 75 4.65 9.68 -12.18
CA SER A 75 3.31 9.94 -12.72
C SER A 75 3.11 9.33 -14.11
N LEU A 76 4.07 9.52 -15.03
CA LEU A 76 4.02 8.91 -16.36
C LEU A 76 4.02 7.38 -16.31
N ARG A 77 4.86 6.78 -15.45
CA ARG A 77 4.88 5.33 -15.24
C ARG A 77 3.51 4.84 -14.78
N LYS A 78 2.92 5.49 -13.78
CA LYS A 78 1.57 5.16 -13.25
C LYS A 78 0.51 5.26 -14.36
N TRP A 79 0.50 6.37 -15.10
CA TRP A 79 -0.55 6.63 -16.08
C TRP A 79 -0.38 5.85 -17.38
N LYS A 80 0.78 5.25 -17.65
CA LYS A 80 1.02 4.41 -18.85
C LYS A 80 -0.05 3.32 -18.99
N GLY A 81 -0.52 2.75 -17.87
CA GLY A 81 -1.57 1.72 -17.84
C GLY A 81 -3.02 2.22 -18.01
N LEU A 82 -3.27 3.53 -17.85
CA LEU A 82 -4.61 4.11 -17.96
C LEU A 82 -5.03 4.37 -19.41
N LYS A 83 -6.28 4.03 -19.76
CA LYS A 83 -6.92 4.37 -21.04
C LYS A 83 -7.62 5.74 -20.97
N ARG A 84 -7.94 6.31 -22.14
CA ARG A 84 -8.65 7.59 -22.26
C ARG A 84 -10.03 7.49 -21.58
N GLY A 85 -10.33 8.46 -20.71
CA GLY A 85 -11.61 8.52 -19.98
C GLY A 85 -11.68 7.63 -18.73
N GLU A 86 -10.63 6.88 -18.40
CA GLU A 86 -10.54 6.20 -17.11
C GLU A 86 -10.20 7.22 -16.03
N THR A 87 -11.09 7.37 -15.05
CA THR A 87 -10.88 8.22 -13.89
C THR A 87 -10.30 7.38 -12.75
N GLN A 88 -9.22 7.88 -12.14
CA GLN A 88 -8.88 7.48 -10.77
C GLN A 88 -9.82 8.29 -9.88
N LYS A 89 -10.65 7.61 -9.08
CA LYS A 89 -11.41 8.31 -8.04
C LYS A 89 -10.57 8.26 -6.79
N THR A 90 -9.92 9.36 -6.46
CA THR A 90 -9.25 9.48 -5.17
C THR A 90 -10.31 9.47 -4.06
N SER A 91 -10.32 8.45 -3.22
CA SER A 91 -11.13 8.47 -2.01
C SER A 91 -10.36 9.21 -0.91
N ILE A 92 -10.94 10.29 -0.38
CA ILE A 92 -10.35 11.03 0.74
C ILE A 92 -10.64 10.21 2.00
N LEU A 93 -9.66 9.43 2.44
CA LEU A 93 -9.75 8.70 3.68
C LEU A 93 -9.28 9.55 4.86
N PRO A 94 -9.90 9.43 6.04
CA PRO A 94 -9.45 10.11 7.24
C PRO A 94 -8.06 9.58 7.63
N ALA A 95 -7.15 10.49 7.98
CA ALA A 95 -5.78 10.16 8.40
C ALA A 95 -5.73 9.14 9.54
N GLN A 96 -6.75 9.17 10.42
CA GLN A 96 -6.91 8.22 11.53
C GLN A 96 -6.91 6.75 11.08
N LEU A 97 -7.36 6.47 9.86
CA LEU A 97 -7.38 5.10 9.36
C LEU A 97 -5.98 4.52 9.13
N PHE A 98 -4.99 5.38 8.89
CA PHE A 98 -3.59 4.98 8.65
C PHE A 98 -2.73 4.95 9.92
N LEU A 99 -3.31 5.24 11.10
CA LEU A 99 -2.58 5.18 12.36
C LEU A 99 -2.24 3.72 12.68
N GLU A 100 -0.94 3.45 12.83
CA GLU A 100 -0.41 2.14 13.20
C GLU A 100 -0.64 1.87 14.68
N GLU A 101 -1.41 0.82 14.97
CA GLU A 101 -1.70 0.33 16.31
C GLU A 101 -1.13 -1.08 16.48
N PRO A 102 -0.16 -1.27 17.39
CA PRO A 102 0.38 -2.59 17.71
C PRO A 102 -0.75 -3.58 18.03
N GLY A 103 -0.71 -4.77 17.43
CA GLY A 103 -1.75 -5.78 17.64
C GLY A 103 -2.98 -5.66 16.72
N ARG A 104 -3.29 -4.45 16.23
CA ARG A 104 -4.54 -4.14 15.51
C ARG A 104 -4.36 -3.74 14.05
N THR A 105 -3.18 -3.28 13.66
CA THR A 105 -2.87 -2.93 12.28
C THR A 105 -1.64 -3.67 11.78
N LYS A 106 -1.59 -3.94 10.47
CA LYS A 106 -0.40 -4.48 9.81
C LYS A 106 -0.30 -4.01 8.36
N ILE A 107 0.92 -3.73 7.93
CA ILE A 107 1.26 -3.48 6.53
C ILE A 107 1.74 -4.78 5.91
N VAL A 108 1.26 -5.06 4.71
CA VAL A 108 1.51 -6.34 4.05
C VAL A 108 1.80 -6.10 2.58
N SER A 109 2.93 -6.62 2.10
CA SER A 109 3.20 -6.74 0.66
C SER A 109 2.40 -7.90 0.09
N LEU A 110 1.64 -7.65 -0.97
CA LEU A 110 0.86 -8.65 -1.67
C LEU A 110 1.76 -9.54 -2.54
N LEU A 111 1.44 -10.83 -2.57
CA LEU A 111 2.05 -11.82 -3.45
C LEU A 111 1.23 -11.98 -4.73
N HIS A 112 1.89 -12.31 -5.84
CA HIS A 112 1.24 -12.52 -7.14
C HIS A 112 0.28 -11.38 -7.51
N VAL A 113 0.82 -10.16 -7.57
CA VAL A 113 0.03 -8.98 -7.90
C VAL A 113 -0.56 -9.05 -9.31
N ALA A 114 -1.66 -8.35 -9.51
CA ALA A 114 -2.34 -8.25 -10.80
C ALA A 114 -1.53 -7.48 -11.84
N ASP A 115 -1.99 -7.53 -13.09
CA ASP A 115 -1.39 -6.79 -14.19
C ASP A 115 -1.31 -5.28 -13.90
N GLY A 116 -0.27 -4.64 -14.41
CA GLY A 116 -0.04 -3.20 -14.25
C GLY A 116 -1.21 -2.32 -14.71
N LYS A 117 -2.10 -2.81 -15.59
CA LYS A 117 -3.33 -2.11 -16.01
C LYS A 117 -4.37 -2.03 -14.89
N VAL A 118 -4.48 -3.06 -14.05
CA VAL A 118 -5.39 -3.06 -12.90
C VAL A 118 -4.79 -2.21 -11.79
N LEU A 119 -3.49 -2.39 -11.52
CA LEU A 119 -2.76 -1.62 -10.50
C LEU A 119 -2.73 -0.13 -10.82
N ALA A 120 -2.60 0.26 -12.10
CA ALA A 120 -2.63 1.66 -12.53
C ALA A 120 -3.96 2.37 -12.26
N LYS A 121 -5.05 1.63 -12.02
CA LYS A 121 -6.36 2.21 -11.67
C LYS A 121 -6.52 2.50 -10.19
N LEU A 122 -5.71 1.83 -9.37
CA LEU A 122 -5.74 1.99 -7.93
C LEU A 122 -4.80 3.14 -7.51
N ASP A 123 -5.17 3.83 -6.45
CA ASP A 123 -4.31 4.77 -5.75
C ASP A 123 -4.13 4.40 -4.28
N ALA A 124 -3.13 5.01 -3.65
CA ALA A 124 -2.98 4.95 -2.21
C ALA A 124 -4.25 5.52 -1.56
N GLY A 125 -4.79 4.76 -0.61
CA GLY A 125 -6.06 5.05 0.04
C GLY A 125 -7.29 4.45 -0.62
N ASP A 126 -7.17 3.70 -1.72
CA ASP A 126 -8.34 2.96 -2.21
C ASP A 126 -8.68 1.80 -1.27
N GLU A 127 -9.97 1.68 -0.95
CA GLU A 127 -10.48 0.57 -0.14
C GLU A 127 -10.58 -0.70 -0.97
N VAL A 128 -10.09 -1.81 -0.41
CA VAL A 128 -10.09 -3.13 -1.04
C VAL A 128 -10.71 -4.15 -0.09
N SER A 129 -11.22 -5.24 -0.65
CA SER A 129 -11.85 -6.31 0.11
C SER A 129 -11.04 -7.60 0.02
N VAL A 130 -11.29 -8.53 0.94
CA VAL A 130 -10.66 -9.84 0.93
C VAL A 130 -11.69 -10.94 0.68
N ASN A 131 -11.35 -11.84 -0.23
CA ASN A 131 -12.07 -13.10 -0.39
C ASN A 131 -11.44 -14.17 0.51
N HIS A 132 -12.18 -14.57 1.54
CA HIS A 132 -11.74 -15.51 2.57
C HIS A 132 -12.29 -16.94 2.41
N ARG A 133 -12.97 -17.24 1.29
CA ARG A 133 -13.54 -18.59 1.04
C ARG A 133 -12.47 -19.64 0.74
N SER A 134 -11.35 -19.24 0.14
CA SER A 134 -10.24 -20.12 -0.20
C SER A 134 -9.19 -20.21 0.93
N HIS A 135 -8.28 -21.18 0.86
CA HIS A 135 -7.13 -21.26 1.78
C HIS A 135 -6.16 -20.08 1.64
N ARG A 136 -6.09 -19.50 0.44
CA ARG A 136 -5.31 -18.29 0.14
C ARG A 136 -6.26 -17.12 0.05
N ILE A 137 -6.06 -16.11 0.90
CA ILE A 137 -6.88 -14.91 0.86
C ILE A 137 -6.45 -14.06 -0.33
N SER A 138 -7.41 -13.75 -1.21
CA SER A 138 -7.19 -12.86 -2.35
C SER A 138 -7.77 -11.49 -2.06
N VAL A 139 -7.06 -10.44 -2.46
CA VAL A 139 -7.47 -9.05 -2.34
C VAL A 139 -8.12 -8.62 -3.64
N LEU A 140 -9.31 -8.03 -3.53
CA LEU A 140 -10.16 -7.62 -4.63
C LEU A 140 -10.50 -6.13 -4.54
N THR A 141 -10.59 -5.45 -5.68
CA THR A 141 -11.14 -4.09 -5.76
C THR A 141 -12.65 -4.11 -5.46
N PRO A 142 -13.28 -2.95 -5.19
CA PRO A 142 -14.74 -2.85 -5.04
C PRO A 142 -15.52 -3.38 -6.26
N GLU A 143 -14.92 -3.33 -7.46
CA GLU A 143 -15.49 -3.89 -8.70
C GLU A 143 -15.25 -5.40 -8.84
N GLY A 144 -14.66 -6.06 -7.83
CA GLY A 144 -14.38 -7.50 -7.84
C GLY A 144 -13.13 -7.90 -8.64
N LYS A 145 -12.29 -6.95 -9.06
CA LYS A 145 -11.05 -7.27 -9.80
C LYS A 145 -9.96 -7.74 -8.85
N TYR A 146 -9.23 -8.77 -9.26
CA TYR A 146 -8.11 -9.28 -8.49
C TYR A 146 -6.95 -8.26 -8.43
N VAL A 147 -6.38 -8.06 -7.25
CA VAL A 147 -5.24 -7.17 -6.99
C VAL A 147 -3.99 -7.96 -6.61
N GLY A 148 -4.14 -8.99 -5.78
CA GLY A 148 -3.04 -9.80 -5.28
C GLY A 148 -3.50 -10.79 -4.19
N ARG A 149 -2.57 -11.52 -3.60
CA ARG A 149 -2.79 -12.47 -2.50
C ARG A 149 -2.06 -12.04 -1.24
N LEU A 150 -2.62 -12.39 -0.09
CA LEU A 150 -1.90 -12.29 1.17
C LEU A 150 -0.89 -13.44 1.30
N PRO A 151 0.21 -13.25 2.06
CA PRO A 151 1.07 -14.33 2.52
C PRO A 151 0.26 -15.48 3.16
N ASP A 152 0.75 -16.71 3.02
CA ASP A 152 0.01 -17.92 3.42
C ASP A 152 -0.22 -17.98 4.94
N ASP A 153 0.74 -17.54 5.75
CA ASP A 153 0.66 -17.44 7.22
C ASP A 153 -0.43 -16.45 7.65
N LEU A 154 -0.44 -15.27 7.03
CA LEU A 154 -1.42 -14.23 7.31
C LEU A 154 -2.81 -14.63 6.82
N SER A 155 -2.89 -15.28 5.66
CA SER A 155 -4.13 -15.81 5.09
C SER A 155 -4.78 -16.80 6.07
N ALA A 156 -4.01 -17.76 6.58
CA ALA A 156 -4.51 -18.76 7.52
C ALA A 156 -5.01 -18.12 8.82
N ARG A 157 -4.28 -17.13 9.35
CA ARG A 157 -4.66 -16.41 10.57
C ARG A 157 -5.92 -15.58 10.39
N LEU A 158 -5.95 -14.69 9.38
CA LEU A 158 -7.10 -13.81 9.15
C LEU A 158 -8.36 -14.60 8.81
N ARG A 159 -8.26 -15.70 8.06
CA ARG A 159 -9.41 -16.56 7.78
C ARG A 159 -10.03 -17.11 9.08
N LYS A 160 -9.20 -17.58 10.02
CA LYS A 160 -9.68 -18.02 11.33
C LYS A 160 -10.37 -16.87 12.06
N LEU A 161 -9.74 -15.71 12.16
CA LEU A 161 -10.29 -14.57 12.91
C LEU A 161 -11.59 -14.03 12.30
N ILE A 162 -11.67 -13.91 10.98
CA ILE A 162 -12.89 -13.50 10.26
C ILE A 162 -14.04 -14.48 10.56
N ASN A 163 -13.77 -15.79 10.57
CA ASN A 163 -14.78 -16.80 10.91
C ASN A 163 -15.27 -16.70 12.36
N HIS A 164 -14.45 -16.17 13.27
CA HIS A 164 -14.85 -15.89 14.66
C HIS A 164 -15.55 -14.53 14.82
N GLY A 165 -15.74 -13.76 13.74
CA GLY A 165 -16.48 -12.49 13.75
C GLY A 165 -15.62 -11.23 13.82
N TYR A 166 -14.30 -11.34 13.60
CA TYR A 166 -13.46 -10.15 13.44
C TYR A 166 -13.78 -9.41 12.14
N GLN A 167 -13.78 -8.08 12.20
CA GLN A 167 -14.00 -7.22 11.05
C GLN A 167 -12.75 -6.41 10.76
N TYR A 168 -12.39 -6.35 9.47
CA TYR A 168 -11.21 -5.66 8.99
C TYR A 168 -11.58 -4.64 7.93
N LYS A 169 -10.89 -3.50 7.97
CA LYS A 169 -10.85 -2.53 6.89
C LYS A 169 -9.47 -2.57 6.25
N ILE A 170 -9.45 -2.66 4.92
CA ILE A 170 -8.22 -2.84 4.16
C ILE A 170 -8.13 -1.74 3.12
N VAL A 171 -7.00 -1.06 3.10
CA VAL A 171 -6.74 0.03 2.18
C VAL A 171 -5.40 -0.15 1.50
N VAL A 172 -5.28 0.33 0.27
CA VAL A 172 -4.00 0.35 -0.45
C VAL A 172 -3.08 1.36 0.23
N LYS A 173 -1.88 0.92 0.65
CA LYS A 173 -0.84 1.82 1.20
C LYS A 173 0.03 2.38 0.10
N SER A 174 0.51 1.53 -0.80
CA SER A 174 1.32 1.94 -1.94
C SER A 174 1.21 0.95 -3.10
N ILE A 175 1.41 1.46 -4.31
CA ILE A 175 1.49 0.66 -5.53
C ILE A 175 2.74 1.10 -6.27
N GLU A 176 3.62 0.14 -6.52
CA GLU A 176 4.86 0.28 -7.25
C GLU A 176 4.87 -0.71 -8.43
N GLU A 177 5.95 -0.71 -9.20
CA GLU A 177 6.07 -1.55 -10.40
C GLU A 177 6.18 -3.03 -9.99
N GLY A 178 5.06 -3.76 -10.07
CA GLY A 178 5.01 -5.18 -9.69
C GLY A 178 4.94 -5.44 -8.18
N GLU A 179 4.80 -4.39 -7.36
CA GLU A 179 4.59 -4.50 -5.92
C GLU A 179 3.35 -3.70 -5.49
N ALA A 180 2.53 -4.29 -4.63
CA ALA A 180 1.40 -3.61 -4.01
C ALA A 180 1.41 -3.88 -2.51
N LYS A 181 1.40 -2.81 -1.71
CA LYS A 181 1.32 -2.87 -0.25
C LYS A 181 -0.05 -2.43 0.19
N ILE A 182 -0.63 -3.20 1.10
CA ILE A 182 -1.91 -2.88 1.74
C ILE A 182 -1.70 -2.61 3.23
N PHE A 183 -2.61 -1.85 3.80
CA PHE A 183 -2.76 -1.61 5.21
C PHE A 183 -4.04 -2.29 5.69
N ILE A 184 -3.90 -3.21 6.64
CA ILE A 184 -5.02 -3.93 7.23
C ILE A 184 -5.23 -3.39 8.64
N ARG A 185 -6.45 -2.99 8.95
CA ARG A 185 -6.86 -2.52 10.27
C ARG A 185 -8.02 -3.33 10.80
N GLU A 186 -7.90 -3.80 12.02
CA GLU A 186 -9.02 -4.36 12.76
C GLU A 186 -9.98 -3.24 13.19
N VAL A 187 -11.26 -3.40 12.84
CA VAL A 187 -12.32 -2.43 13.13
C VAL A 187 -13.17 -2.90 14.30
N ALA A 188 -13.45 -4.19 14.36
CA ALA A 188 -14.23 -4.79 15.43
C ALA A 188 -13.72 -6.21 15.73
N ARG A 189 -13.77 -6.58 17.02
CA ARG A 189 -13.57 -7.95 17.48
C ARG A 189 -14.71 -8.35 18.42
N PRO A 190 -15.06 -9.65 18.49
CA PRO A 190 -15.99 -10.15 19.50
C PRO A 190 -15.42 -9.99 20.91
N LYS A 191 -16.31 -9.77 21.90
CA LYS A 191 -15.92 -9.63 23.31
C LYS A 191 -15.22 -10.87 23.90
N GLU A 192 -15.53 -12.04 23.35
CA GLU A 192 -14.93 -13.31 23.77
C GLU A 192 -13.43 -13.40 23.48
N PHE A 193 -12.91 -12.61 22.54
CA PHE A 193 -11.52 -12.66 22.10
C PHE A 193 -10.78 -11.33 22.36
N GLU A 194 -11.09 -10.66 23.46
CA GLU A 194 -10.52 -9.35 23.79
C GLU A 194 -8.99 -9.36 23.85
N ASP A 195 -8.39 -10.43 24.38
CA ASP A 195 -6.94 -10.60 24.51
C ASP A 195 -6.24 -11.09 23.23
N LEU A 196 -6.98 -11.58 22.24
CA LEU A 196 -6.40 -12.15 21.03
C LEU A 196 -6.22 -11.07 19.95
N ASN A 197 -4.99 -10.58 19.83
CA ASN A 197 -4.64 -9.59 18.82
C ASN A 197 -4.59 -10.17 17.40
N SER A 198 -5.07 -9.42 16.42
CA SER A 198 -5.03 -9.83 15.01
C SER A 198 -3.61 -9.98 14.47
N PHE A 199 -2.69 -9.10 14.89
CA PHE A 199 -1.32 -9.07 14.38
C PHE A 199 -0.33 -9.14 15.55
N PRO A 200 0.26 -10.31 15.85
CA PRO A 200 1.25 -10.39 16.91
C PRO A 200 2.45 -9.50 16.57
N ALA A 201 3.08 -8.92 17.60
CA ALA A 201 4.36 -8.24 17.44
C ALA A 201 5.35 -9.21 16.79
N GLU A 202 6.16 -8.71 15.85
CA GLU A 202 7.27 -9.50 15.32
C GLU A 202 8.11 -9.97 16.51
N LYS A 203 8.29 -11.29 16.62
CA LYS A 203 9.26 -11.83 17.56
C LYS A 203 10.61 -11.34 17.05
N ILE A 204 11.16 -10.33 17.71
CA ILE A 204 12.57 -10.03 17.57
C ILE A 204 13.26 -11.25 18.17
N ASP A 205 13.74 -12.16 17.32
CA ASP A 205 14.63 -13.23 17.73
C ASP A 205 15.96 -12.59 18.15
N TYR A 206 15.95 -11.96 19.32
CA TYR A 206 17.14 -11.46 19.97
C TYR A 206 17.92 -12.68 20.41
N VAL A 207 18.80 -13.16 19.53
CA VAL A 207 19.85 -14.08 19.91
C VAL A 207 20.83 -13.24 20.72
N SER A 208 20.70 -13.25 22.04
CA SER A 208 21.69 -12.67 22.94
C SER A 208 23.06 -13.23 22.55
N PHE A 209 23.95 -12.36 22.06
CA PHE A 209 25.31 -12.74 21.77
C PHE A 209 25.95 -13.22 23.06
N THR A 210 26.14 -14.53 23.18
CA THR A 210 26.89 -15.13 24.27
C THR A 210 28.31 -15.28 23.74
N PRO A 211 29.30 -14.56 24.29
CA PRO A 211 30.69 -14.73 23.92
C PRO A 211 31.07 -16.21 23.94
N PRO A 212 31.83 -16.72 22.96
CA PRO A 212 32.20 -18.14 22.88
C PRO A 212 32.82 -18.68 24.17
N GLU A 213 33.49 -17.81 24.93
CA GLU A 213 34.13 -18.09 26.23
C GLU A 213 33.13 -18.46 27.34
N LEU A 214 31.88 -18.00 27.24
CA LEU A 214 30.81 -18.25 28.23
C LEU A 214 29.87 -19.39 27.79
N VAL A 215 30.09 -19.97 26.61
CA VAL A 215 29.35 -21.15 26.15
C VAL A 215 30.00 -22.38 26.78
N HIS A 216 29.51 -22.77 27.96
CA HIS A 216 29.86 -24.07 28.52
C HIS A 216 29.41 -25.17 27.55
N LYS A 217 30.37 -25.88 26.93
CA LYS A 217 30.10 -27.14 26.25
C LYS A 217 29.46 -28.06 27.30
N ARG A 218 28.16 -28.32 27.17
CA ARG A 218 27.58 -29.50 27.81
C ARG A 218 28.28 -30.69 27.18
N GLU A 219 29.18 -31.32 27.93
CA GLU A 219 29.68 -32.64 27.58
C GLU A 219 28.47 -33.53 27.37
N GLY A 220 28.38 -34.11 26.18
CA GLY A 220 27.29 -35.00 25.81
C GLY A 220 27.21 -36.10 26.84
N ILE A 221 26.03 -36.28 27.42
CA ILE A 221 25.70 -37.49 28.17
C ILE A 221 25.86 -38.62 27.15
N SER A 222 26.93 -39.41 27.28
CA SER A 222 27.11 -40.63 26.52
C SER A 222 26.00 -41.59 26.94
N SER A 223 25.11 -41.92 26.02
CA SER A 223 24.17 -43.04 26.17
C SER A 223 24.98 -44.31 26.44
N PRO A 224 24.64 -45.13 27.47
CA PRO A 224 25.27 -46.44 27.62
C PRO A 224 24.93 -47.31 26.42
N VAL A 225 25.95 -47.95 25.85
CA VAL A 225 25.82 -48.96 24.79
C VAL A 225 25.16 -50.18 25.42
N GLU A 226 24.01 -50.60 24.90
CA GLU A 226 23.39 -51.89 25.24
C GLU A 226 24.27 -53.01 24.67
N GLU A 227 24.88 -53.81 25.56
CA GLU A 227 25.47 -55.10 25.24
C GLU A 227 24.35 -56.07 24.85
N VAL A 228 24.35 -56.52 23.59
CA VAL A 228 23.52 -57.64 23.14
C VAL A 228 24.32 -58.91 23.39
N GLU A 229 23.96 -59.65 24.45
CA GLU A 229 24.45 -61.01 24.67
C GLU A 229 23.92 -61.94 23.55
N GLU A 230 24.83 -62.44 22.71
CA GLU A 230 24.58 -63.65 21.92
C GLU A 230 24.76 -64.87 22.83
N SER A 231 23.64 -65.49 23.21
CA SER A 231 23.62 -66.82 23.81
C SER A 231 23.79 -67.90 22.72
N PHE A 232 24.80 -68.75 22.92
CA PHE A 232 25.09 -69.98 22.18
C PHE A 232 23.98 -71.03 22.27
#